data_AF-A0A8H3A7X7-F1
#
_entry.id   AF-A0A8H3A7X7-F1
#
_cell.length_a   1.000
_cell.length_b   1.000
_cell.length_c   1.000
_cell.angle_alpha   90.00
_cell.angle_beta   90.00
_cell.angle_gamma   90.00
#
_symmetry.space_group_name_H-M   'P 1'
#
loop_
_entity.id
_entity.type
_entity.pdbx_description
1 polymer ?
#
loop_
_entity_poly.entity_id
_entity_poly.type
_entity_poly.pdbx_seq_one_letter_code
_entity_poly.pdbx_strand_id
1 'polypeptide(L)'
;MSFTPLFALSPRPHRTLLPSTSSRKQHIRFTYDLLHVCLQRGDLVRARRAWSILVKCSEIDWRTLWAVGLALIPGRDETEGRRATREHVNYLKRVRLQIPHLQETLLKETILVLIDLGEYQEALDELDLYIVTMPFDQNPVLHLYAGMLWLFTAQPRAGTLSDSTPEELAESGSLNTSNWNASRVAASKRHFRRAIALDPGNEFASGWLDWLGYDIAEIHPVASGLGAMDDEDEEEGESKEEHLIALPIKMDIDPSDDDDEDMARPNKRLRGYAK
;
A
#
# COMPACT_ATOMS: atom_id res chain seq x y z
N MET A 1 10.84 26.65 -4.38
CA MET A 1 10.40 25.32 -3.92
C MET A 1 11.55 24.35 -4.09
N SER A 2 12.26 24.06 -3.00
CA SER A 2 13.44 23.19 -2.98
C SER A 2 13.00 21.73 -2.98
N PHE A 3 13.34 21.00 -4.05
CA PHE A 3 13.18 19.55 -4.14
C PHE A 3 14.12 18.91 -3.11
N THR A 4 13.61 18.46 -1.97
CA THR A 4 14.36 17.57 -1.08
C THR A 4 14.39 16.20 -1.76
N PRO A 5 15.57 15.73 -2.25
CA PRO A 5 15.64 14.38 -2.79
C PRO A 5 15.35 13.40 -1.66
N LEU A 6 14.36 12.53 -1.85
CA LEU A 6 14.07 11.37 -0.99
C LEU A 6 15.26 10.38 -0.86
N PHE A 7 16.38 10.70 -1.50
CA PHE A 7 17.66 9.98 -1.44
C PHE A 7 18.74 10.87 -0.80
N ALA A 8 18.52 11.35 0.42
CA ALA A 8 19.62 11.81 1.27
C ALA A 8 20.44 10.57 1.67
N LEU A 9 21.28 10.09 0.75
CA LEU A 9 22.26 9.07 1.02
C LEU A 9 23.21 9.63 2.07
N SER A 10 23.06 9.19 3.32
CA SER A 10 24.06 9.43 4.36
C SER A 10 25.45 9.14 3.78
N PRO A 11 26.43 10.05 3.93
CA PRO A 11 27.78 9.84 3.42
C PRO A 11 28.34 8.59 4.12
N ARG A 12 28.45 7.50 3.36
CA ARG A 12 29.02 6.25 3.88
C ARG A 12 30.46 6.52 4.32
N PRO A 13 30.84 6.19 5.56
CA PRO A 13 32.21 6.34 6.03
C PRO A 13 33.16 5.58 5.08
N HIS A 14 34.33 6.19 4.85
CA HIS A 14 35.34 5.70 3.92
C HIS A 14 35.58 4.19 4.07
N ARG A 15 35.37 3.50 2.95
CA ARG A 15 35.65 2.09 2.67
C ARG A 15 37.07 1.68 3.11
N THR A 16 37.23 1.14 4.31
CA THR A 16 38.26 0.12 4.58
C THR A 16 37.67 -1.23 4.20
N LEU A 17 37.79 -1.56 2.91
CA LEU A 17 37.31 -2.81 2.35
C LEU A 17 38.14 -3.98 2.90
N LEU A 18 37.63 -4.65 3.92
CA LEU A 18 37.95 -6.08 4.06
C LEU A 18 37.58 -6.74 2.72
N PRO A 19 38.50 -7.51 2.09
CA PRO A 19 38.24 -8.11 0.80
C PRO A 19 37.01 -9.00 0.92
N SER A 20 35.97 -8.69 0.13
CA SER A 20 34.85 -9.61 -0.03
C SER A 20 35.42 -10.92 -0.56
N THR A 21 35.26 -12.00 0.21
CA THR A 21 35.96 -13.28 0.05
C THR A 21 35.71 -14.03 -1.28
N SER A 22 34.95 -13.47 -2.22
CA SER A 22 34.61 -14.10 -3.51
C SER A 22 34.45 -13.06 -4.63
N SER A 23 35.02 -13.37 -5.81
CA SER A 23 34.85 -12.60 -7.05
C SER A 23 33.38 -12.29 -7.36
N ARG A 24 32.48 -13.25 -7.11
CA ARG A 24 31.04 -13.07 -7.33
C ARG A 24 30.45 -11.93 -6.50
N LYS A 25 30.81 -11.83 -5.21
CA LYS A 25 30.33 -10.75 -4.32
C LYS A 25 30.80 -9.38 -4.81
N GLN A 26 32.01 -9.29 -5.35
CA GLN A 26 32.54 -8.06 -5.92
C GLN A 26 31.76 -7.63 -7.18
N HIS A 27 31.40 -8.57 -8.06
CA HIS A 27 30.58 -8.30 -9.25
C HIS A 27 29.15 -7.85 -8.89
N ILE A 28 28.54 -8.50 -7.90
CA ILE A 28 27.21 -8.10 -7.39
C ILE A 28 27.26 -6.68 -6.84
N ARG A 29 28.27 -6.37 -6.02
CA ARG A 29 28.47 -5.03 -5.47
C ARG A 29 28.69 -3.98 -6.56
N PHE A 30 29.53 -4.28 -7.55
CA PHE A 30 29.77 -3.39 -8.67
C PHE A 30 28.50 -3.13 -9.48
N THR A 31 27.71 -4.18 -9.74
CA THR A 31 26.44 -4.07 -10.47
C THR A 31 25.42 -3.23 -9.68
N TYR A 32 25.39 -3.38 -8.36
CA TYR A 32 24.56 -2.58 -7.47
C TYR A 32 24.99 -1.11 -7.44
N ASP A 33 26.29 -0.82 -7.33
CA ASP A 33 26.82 0.54 -7.40
C ASP A 33 26.50 1.18 -8.78
N LEU A 34 26.65 0.42 -9.87
CA LEU A 34 26.32 0.86 -11.23
C LEU A 34 24.82 1.20 -11.38
N LEU A 35 23.93 0.37 -10.82
CA LEU A 35 22.48 0.63 -10.81
C LEU A 35 22.17 2.00 -10.21
N HIS A 36 22.73 2.30 -9.03
CA HIS A 36 22.49 3.58 -8.36
C HIS A 36 23.05 4.77 -9.14
N VAL A 37 24.24 4.63 -9.73
CA VAL A 37 24.81 5.68 -10.61
C VAL A 37 23.94 5.91 -11.84
N CYS A 38 23.41 4.84 -12.45
CA CYS A 38 22.49 4.96 -13.58
C CYS A 38 21.17 5.64 -13.19
N LEU A 39 20.61 5.33 -12.03
CA LEU A 39 19.41 5.99 -11.49
C LEU A 39 19.64 7.49 -11.26
N GLN A 40 20.77 7.85 -10.62
CA GLN A 40 21.12 9.26 -10.36
C GLN A 40 21.32 10.06 -11.66
N ARG A 41 21.81 9.42 -12.72
CA ARG A 41 21.99 10.04 -14.05
C ARG A 41 20.72 10.04 -14.91
N GLY A 42 19.67 9.35 -14.49
CA GLY A 42 18.45 9.15 -15.31
C GLY A 42 18.62 8.18 -16.48
N ASP A 43 19.70 7.39 -16.55
CA ASP A 43 19.88 6.36 -17.59
C ASP A 43 19.09 5.09 -17.22
N LEU A 44 17.77 5.14 -17.42
CA LEU A 44 16.84 4.07 -17.08
C LEU A 44 17.06 2.80 -17.91
N VAL A 45 17.64 2.91 -19.12
CA VAL A 45 17.90 1.75 -19.97
C VAL A 45 19.01 0.88 -19.36
N ARG A 46 20.12 1.50 -18.94
CA ARG A 46 21.20 0.77 -18.27
C ARG A 46 20.79 0.31 -16.88
N ALA A 47 20.05 1.14 -16.15
CA ALA A 47 19.55 0.79 -14.83
C ALA A 47 18.66 -0.47 -14.88
N ARG A 48 17.74 -0.57 -15.85
CA ARG A 48 16.91 -1.77 -16.06
C ARG A 48 17.73 -3.03 -16.36
N ARG A 49 18.80 -2.90 -17.17
CA ARG A 49 19.69 -4.03 -17.44
C ARG A 49 20.40 -4.49 -16.17
N ALA A 50 20.98 -3.56 -15.41
CA ALA A 50 21.64 -3.86 -14.14
C ALA A 50 20.67 -4.53 -13.15
N TRP A 51 19.45 -3.98 -13.03
CA TRP A 51 18.39 -4.55 -12.20
C TRP A 51 18.00 -5.97 -12.62
N SER A 52 17.86 -6.25 -13.92
CA SER A 52 17.52 -7.59 -14.41
C SER A 52 18.57 -8.66 -14.06
N ILE A 53 19.83 -8.26 -13.88
CA ILE A 53 20.92 -9.13 -13.43
C ILE A 53 20.83 -9.33 -11.91
N LEU A 54 20.61 -8.25 -11.16
CA LEU A 54 20.56 -8.26 -9.69
C LEU A 54 19.40 -9.11 -9.16
N VAL A 55 18.21 -9.00 -9.75
CA VAL A 55 17.02 -9.77 -9.32
C VAL A 55 17.19 -11.29 -9.52
N LYS A 56 18.08 -11.72 -10.41
CA LYS A 56 18.39 -13.14 -10.63
C LYS A 56 19.43 -13.68 -9.65
N CYS A 57 20.07 -12.83 -8.87
CA CYS A 57 21.09 -13.24 -7.90
C CYS A 57 20.43 -13.60 -6.57
N SER A 58 20.72 -14.79 -6.04
CA SER A 58 20.15 -15.26 -4.76
C SER A 58 20.65 -14.48 -3.54
N GLU A 59 21.77 -13.77 -3.66
CA GLU A 59 22.33 -12.94 -2.59
C GLU A 59 21.59 -11.62 -2.38
N ILE A 60 20.73 -11.24 -3.32
CA ILE A 60 19.97 -9.99 -3.26
C ILE A 60 18.53 -10.32 -2.93
N ASP A 61 18.08 -9.83 -1.77
CA ASP A 61 16.67 -9.82 -1.47
C ASP A 61 15.98 -8.69 -2.25
N TRP A 62 15.46 -9.03 -3.43
CA TRP A 62 14.73 -8.10 -4.29
C TRP A 62 13.52 -7.48 -3.57
N ARG A 63 12.97 -8.16 -2.53
CA ARG A 63 11.84 -7.66 -1.74
C ARG A 63 12.20 -6.36 -1.02
N THR A 64 13.44 -6.21 -0.57
CA THR A 64 13.91 -4.96 0.06
C THR A 64 14.11 -3.81 -0.94
N LEU A 65 14.12 -4.13 -2.23
CA LEU A 65 14.45 -3.20 -3.33
C LEU A 65 13.25 -2.97 -4.26
N TRP A 66 12.02 -3.24 -3.81
CA TRP A 66 10.81 -3.05 -4.61
C TRP A 66 10.66 -1.62 -5.13
N ALA A 67 11.04 -0.61 -4.34
CA ALA A 67 11.00 0.80 -4.72
C ALA A 67 11.93 1.10 -5.91
N VAL A 68 13.06 0.38 -6.02
CA VAL A 68 13.95 0.49 -7.17
C VAL A 68 13.29 -0.11 -8.41
N GLY A 69 12.61 -1.24 -8.27
CA GLY A 69 11.82 -1.82 -9.35
C GLY A 69 10.73 -0.87 -9.85
N LEU A 70 10.03 -0.18 -8.93
CA LEU A 70 9.03 0.83 -9.25
C LEU A 70 9.64 2.01 -10.03
N ALA A 71 10.77 2.55 -9.56
CA ALA A 71 11.45 3.69 -10.19
C ALA A 71 12.01 3.38 -11.60
N LEU A 72 12.13 2.10 -11.96
CA LEU A 72 12.60 1.65 -13.27
C LEU A 72 11.47 1.48 -14.29
N ILE A 73 10.21 1.54 -13.87
CA ILE A 73 9.07 1.44 -14.77
C ILE A 73 8.99 2.74 -15.59
N PRO A 74 8.82 2.65 -16.91
CA PRO A 74 8.65 3.84 -17.74
C PRO A 74 7.33 4.54 -17.37
N GLY A 75 7.43 5.78 -16.91
CA GLY A 75 6.25 6.62 -16.62
C GLY A 75 6.51 8.12 -16.65
N ARG A 76 7.74 8.54 -17.00
CA ARG A 76 8.11 9.95 -17.08
C ARG A 76 8.13 10.38 -18.55
N ASP A 77 6.99 10.29 -19.21
CA ASP A 77 6.81 10.95 -20.49
C ASP A 77 6.56 12.43 -20.20
N GLU A 78 7.56 13.27 -20.52
CA GLU A 78 7.53 14.72 -20.25
C GLU A 78 6.37 15.45 -20.94
N THR A 79 5.72 14.78 -21.90
CA THR A 79 4.65 15.33 -22.73
C THR A 79 3.29 15.43 -22.05
N GLU A 80 2.99 14.63 -21.03
CA GLU A 80 1.62 14.58 -20.44
C GLU A 80 1.52 15.07 -18.99
N GLY A 81 2.64 15.47 -18.37
CA GLY A 81 2.67 15.94 -16.98
C GLY A 81 2.32 14.87 -15.93
N ARG A 82 1.79 13.72 -16.35
CA ARG A 82 1.51 12.54 -15.51
C ARG A 82 2.80 11.77 -15.30
N ARG A 83 3.15 11.55 -14.04
CA ARG A 83 4.37 10.84 -13.63
C ARG A 83 4.16 9.33 -13.48
N ALA A 84 2.91 8.89 -13.48
CA ALA A 84 2.51 7.51 -13.23
C ALA A 84 1.87 6.90 -14.47
N THR A 85 2.15 5.61 -14.70
CA THR A 85 1.47 4.76 -15.71
C THR A 85 0.76 3.61 -15.02
N ARG A 86 -0.23 3.00 -15.69
CA ARG A 86 -0.96 1.82 -15.19
C ARG A 86 -0.02 0.64 -14.85
N GLU A 87 1.14 0.57 -15.51
CA GLU A 87 2.19 -0.41 -15.19
C GLU A 87 2.70 -0.30 -13.76
N HIS A 88 2.77 0.92 -13.20
CA HIS A 88 3.17 1.16 -11.82
C HIS A 88 2.17 0.54 -10.85
N VAL A 89 0.87 0.75 -11.07
CA VAL A 89 -0.21 0.15 -10.28
C VAL A 89 -0.13 -1.37 -10.33
N ASN A 90 -0.01 -1.95 -11.54
CA ASN A 90 0.09 -3.40 -11.73
C ASN A 90 1.36 -3.99 -11.08
N TYR A 91 2.47 -3.24 -11.06
CA TYR A 91 3.66 -3.65 -10.34
C TYR A 91 3.42 -3.66 -8.83
N LEU A 92 2.89 -2.57 -8.26
CA LEU A 92 2.62 -2.47 -6.83
C LEU A 92 1.63 -3.54 -6.35
N LYS A 93 0.54 -3.80 -7.09
CA LYS A 93 -0.41 -4.87 -6.77
C LYS A 93 0.29 -6.24 -6.74
N ARG A 94 1.20 -6.54 -7.69
CA ARG A 94 1.99 -7.78 -7.69
C ARG A 94 2.97 -7.86 -6.51
N VAL A 95 3.65 -6.76 -6.19
CA VAL A 95 4.59 -6.70 -5.06
C VAL A 95 3.86 -6.87 -3.73
N ARG A 96 2.67 -6.29 -3.57
CA ARG A 96 1.82 -6.40 -2.37
C ARG A 96 1.48 -7.84 -2.03
N LEU A 97 1.24 -8.68 -3.04
CA LEU A 97 0.99 -10.12 -2.86
C LEU A 97 2.24 -10.88 -2.39
N GLN A 98 3.43 -10.40 -2.75
CA GLN A 98 4.70 -11.09 -2.44
C GLN A 98 5.33 -10.63 -1.13
N ILE A 99 4.97 -9.44 -0.62
CA ILE A 99 5.57 -8.81 0.57
C ILE A 99 4.47 -8.41 1.57
N PRO A 100 3.95 -9.37 2.39
CA PRO A 100 2.82 -9.11 3.27
C PRO A 100 3.12 -8.11 4.40
N HIS A 101 4.36 -8.03 4.87
CA HIS A 101 4.74 -7.15 5.98
C HIS A 101 4.85 -5.66 5.60
N LEU A 102 4.89 -5.33 4.30
CA LEU A 102 4.93 -3.95 3.80
C LEU A 102 3.60 -3.54 3.17
N GLN A 103 2.51 -4.28 3.40
CA GLN A 103 1.23 -4.00 2.73
C GLN A 103 0.73 -2.58 2.98
N GLU A 104 0.94 -2.02 4.18
CA GLU A 104 0.54 -0.65 4.50
C GLU A 104 1.27 0.37 3.62
N THR A 105 2.60 0.29 3.54
CA THR A 105 3.42 1.17 2.69
C THR A 105 3.07 0.98 1.22
N LEU A 106 2.92 -0.26 0.76
CA LEU A 106 2.57 -0.56 -0.62
C LEU A 106 1.16 -0.07 -0.98
N LEU A 107 0.21 -0.11 -0.05
CA LEU A 107 -1.13 0.43 -0.23
C LEU A 107 -1.09 1.95 -0.36
N LYS A 108 -0.36 2.65 0.54
CA LYS A 108 -0.15 4.11 0.47
C LYS A 108 0.39 4.52 -0.90
N GLU A 109 1.44 3.86 -1.36
CA GLU A 109 2.04 4.13 -2.67
C GLU A 109 1.07 3.81 -3.83
N THR A 110 0.29 2.73 -3.73
CA THR A 110 -0.71 2.39 -4.76
C THR A 110 -1.75 3.50 -4.89
N ILE A 111 -2.22 4.04 -3.77
CA ILE A 111 -3.20 5.14 -3.74
C ILE A 111 -2.60 6.41 -4.35
N LEU A 112 -1.36 6.76 -4.01
CA LEU A 112 -0.67 7.91 -4.57
C LEU A 112 -0.50 7.79 -6.09
N VAL A 113 -0.13 6.60 -6.59
CA VAL A 113 -0.02 6.33 -8.03
C VAL A 113 -1.38 6.45 -8.73
N LEU A 114 -2.48 5.99 -8.11
CA LEU A 114 -3.83 6.14 -8.66
C LEU A 114 -4.29 7.61 -8.67
N ILE A 115 -3.91 8.40 -7.65
CA ILE A 115 -4.15 9.85 -7.59
C ILE A 115 -3.40 10.56 -8.72
N ASP A 116 -2.13 10.21 -8.96
CA ASP A 116 -1.32 10.76 -10.06
C ASP A 116 -1.89 10.41 -11.45
N LEU A 117 -2.58 9.26 -11.58
CA LEU A 117 -3.32 8.86 -12.78
C LEU A 117 -4.66 9.61 -12.95
N GLY A 118 -5.16 10.25 -11.89
CA GLY A 118 -6.49 10.87 -11.84
C GLY A 118 -7.63 9.86 -11.65
N GLU A 119 -7.32 8.62 -11.27
CA GLU A 119 -8.29 7.53 -11.09
C GLU A 119 -8.79 7.49 -9.63
N TYR A 120 -9.40 8.59 -9.18
CA TYR A 120 -9.80 8.78 -7.78
C TYR A 120 -10.85 7.79 -7.29
N GLN A 121 -11.72 7.26 -8.17
CA GLN A 121 -12.71 6.25 -7.78
C GLN A 121 -12.04 4.90 -7.48
N GLU A 122 -11.13 4.43 -8.35
CA GLU A 122 -10.40 3.18 -8.08
C GLU A 122 -9.50 3.30 -6.85
N ALA A 123 -8.90 4.49 -6.62
CA ALA A 123 -8.14 4.76 -5.40
C ALA A 123 -8.99 4.60 -4.14
N LEU A 124 -10.24 5.09 -4.20
CA LEU A 124 -11.19 5.02 -3.11
C LEU A 124 -11.69 3.57 -2.92
N ASP A 125 -12.02 2.85 -3.99
CA ASP A 125 -12.46 1.45 -3.92
C ASP A 125 -11.38 0.55 -3.30
N GLU A 126 -10.12 0.71 -3.71
CA GLU A 126 -9.00 -0.03 -3.10
C GLU A 126 -8.82 0.38 -1.64
N LEU A 127 -8.91 1.66 -1.30
CA LEU A 127 -8.74 2.12 0.08
C LEU A 127 -9.87 1.60 0.99
N ASP A 128 -11.12 1.70 0.58
CA ASP A 128 -12.28 1.22 1.34
C ASP A 128 -12.24 -0.29 1.57
N LEU A 129 -11.72 -1.06 0.60
CA LEU A 129 -11.53 -2.49 0.74
C LEU A 129 -10.59 -2.85 1.89
N TYR A 130 -9.51 -2.08 2.09
CA TYR A 130 -8.48 -2.41 3.08
C TYR A 130 -8.63 -1.68 4.40
N ILE A 131 -9.22 -0.48 4.43
CA ILE A 131 -9.21 0.41 5.60
C ILE A 131 -9.93 -0.19 6.81
N VAL A 132 -10.89 -1.10 6.60
CA VAL A 132 -11.63 -1.77 7.69
C VAL A 132 -10.82 -2.94 8.29
N THR A 133 -9.80 -3.42 7.59
CA THR A 133 -9.01 -4.58 8.02
C THR A 133 -7.81 -4.16 8.87
N MET A 134 -7.48 -4.92 9.92
CA MET A 134 -6.22 -4.75 10.65
C MET A 134 -5.06 -5.24 9.77
N PRO A 135 -3.94 -4.50 9.66
CA PRO A 135 -3.52 -3.37 10.50
C PRO A 135 -3.88 -1.97 9.95
N PHE A 136 -4.59 -1.86 8.82
CA PHE A 136 -4.78 -0.59 8.10
C PHE A 136 -5.69 0.40 8.83
N ASP A 137 -6.67 -0.08 9.61
CA ASP A 137 -7.58 0.76 10.41
C ASP A 137 -6.86 1.56 11.52
N GLN A 138 -5.65 1.16 11.91
CA GLN A 138 -4.87 1.87 12.94
C GLN A 138 -4.02 3.01 12.37
N ASN A 139 -4.11 3.26 11.07
CA ASN A 139 -3.24 4.19 10.38
C ASN A 139 -3.92 5.54 10.13
N PRO A 140 -3.53 6.62 10.84
CA PRO A 140 -4.15 7.92 10.66
C PRO A 140 -3.95 8.46 9.24
N VAL A 141 -2.82 8.15 8.60
CA VAL A 141 -2.50 8.64 7.24
C VAL A 141 -3.43 8.04 6.18
N LEU A 142 -3.81 6.77 6.32
CA LEU A 142 -4.76 6.16 5.37
C LEU A 142 -6.15 6.76 5.52
N HIS A 143 -6.59 7.05 6.75
CA HIS A 143 -7.83 7.78 6.98
C HIS A 143 -7.78 9.23 6.46
N LEU A 144 -6.63 9.91 6.52
CA LEU A 144 -6.46 11.20 5.86
C LEU A 144 -6.66 11.10 4.34
N TYR A 145 -6.01 10.13 3.68
CA TYR A 145 -6.19 9.92 2.24
C TYR A 145 -7.65 9.59 1.89
N ALA A 146 -8.32 8.75 2.69
CA ALA A 146 -9.74 8.45 2.50
C ALA A 146 -10.59 9.72 2.63
N GLY A 147 -10.38 10.49 3.70
CA GLY A 147 -11.08 11.75 3.94
C GLY A 147 -10.95 12.72 2.77
N MET A 148 -9.73 12.92 2.28
CA MET A 148 -9.46 13.80 1.13
C MET A 148 -10.07 13.28 -0.18
N LEU A 149 -9.98 11.97 -0.46
CA LEU A 149 -10.56 11.37 -1.67
C LEU A 149 -12.08 11.45 -1.68
N TRP A 150 -12.73 11.15 -0.55
CA TRP A 150 -14.16 11.32 -0.38
C TRP A 150 -14.58 12.77 -0.59
N LEU A 151 -13.80 13.71 -0.08
CA LEU A 151 -14.09 15.13 -0.22
C LEU A 151 -13.93 15.63 -1.66
N PHE A 152 -12.83 15.25 -2.31
CA PHE A 152 -12.57 15.59 -3.70
C PHE A 152 -13.70 15.07 -4.61
N THR A 153 -14.16 13.85 -4.36
CA THR A 153 -15.24 13.23 -5.14
C THR A 153 -16.63 13.77 -4.76
N ALA A 154 -16.77 14.49 -3.64
CA ALA A 154 -18.01 15.17 -3.25
C ALA A 154 -18.25 16.47 -4.03
N GLN A 155 -17.20 17.05 -4.60
CA GLN A 155 -17.27 18.32 -5.32
C GLN A 155 -18.17 18.19 -6.58
N PRO A 156 -18.98 19.21 -6.89
CA PRO A 156 -19.76 19.24 -8.11
C PRO A 156 -18.80 19.28 -9.30
N ARG A 157 -18.99 18.37 -10.26
CA ARG A 157 -18.21 18.39 -11.51
C ARG A 157 -18.55 19.69 -12.23
N ALA A 158 -17.53 20.46 -12.63
CA ALA A 158 -17.65 21.79 -13.24
C ALA A 158 -18.50 21.88 -14.53
N GLY A 159 -19.13 20.79 -14.98
CA GLY A 159 -20.01 20.75 -16.16
C GLY A 159 -21.46 21.19 -15.91
N THR A 160 -21.88 21.46 -14.68
CA THR A 160 -23.27 21.88 -14.37
C THR A 160 -23.43 23.37 -14.01
N LEU A 161 -22.36 24.17 -14.09
CA LEU A 161 -22.43 25.62 -13.85
C LEU A 161 -22.58 26.38 -15.17
N SER A 162 -23.69 26.12 -15.85
CA SER A 162 -24.31 27.10 -16.73
C SER A 162 -25.35 27.80 -15.86
N ASP A 163 -25.20 29.11 -15.68
CA ASP A 163 -26.24 30.01 -15.18
C ASP A 163 -26.35 30.14 -13.64
N SER A 164 -25.34 30.74 -13.00
CA SER A 164 -25.53 31.49 -11.74
C SER A 164 -24.42 32.52 -11.60
N THR A 165 -24.84 33.77 -11.48
CA THR A 165 -24.12 35.05 -11.42
C THR A 165 -22.87 35.10 -10.54
N PRO A 166 -21.81 35.82 -10.94
CA PRO A 166 -20.58 35.98 -10.17
C PRO A 166 -20.59 37.31 -9.40
N GLU A 167 -21.17 37.37 -8.22
CA GLU A 167 -20.87 38.46 -7.28
C GLU A 167 -21.48 38.16 -5.90
N GLU A 168 -20.65 37.73 -4.95
CA GLU A 168 -20.64 38.23 -3.56
C GLU A 168 -19.56 37.52 -2.73
N LEU A 169 -18.43 38.23 -2.59
CA LEU A 169 -17.64 38.43 -1.37
C LEU A 169 -17.26 37.20 -0.53
N ALA A 170 -16.07 36.68 -0.87
CA ALA A 170 -15.26 35.74 -0.10
C ALA A 170 -14.66 36.38 1.18
N GLU A 171 -15.49 36.63 2.20
CA GLU A 171 -15.01 37.05 3.54
C GLU A 171 -15.24 36.01 4.65
N SER A 172 -15.94 34.91 4.39
CA SER A 172 -16.02 33.81 5.35
C SER A 172 -15.11 32.69 4.89
N GLY A 173 -14.08 32.38 5.68
CA GLY A 173 -13.13 31.29 5.44
C GLY A 173 -13.76 29.89 5.47
N SER A 174 -15.08 29.75 5.31
CA SER A 174 -15.84 28.51 5.27
C SER A 174 -16.22 28.18 3.81
N LEU A 175 -16.01 26.94 3.38
CA LEU A 175 -16.46 26.51 2.06
C LEU A 175 -17.98 26.50 1.95
N ASN A 176 -18.50 27.08 0.87
CA ASN A 176 -19.88 26.85 0.45
C ASN A 176 -20.05 25.39 -0.03
N THR A 177 -20.23 24.45 0.91
CA THR A 177 -20.47 23.02 0.63
C THR A 177 -21.93 22.72 0.28
N SER A 178 -22.78 23.73 0.06
CA SER A 178 -24.22 23.58 -0.20
C SER A 178 -24.52 22.71 -1.42
N ASN A 179 -23.65 22.73 -2.42
CA ASN A 179 -23.80 21.98 -3.67
C ASN A 179 -23.02 20.64 -3.67
N TRP A 180 -22.44 20.24 -2.55
CA TRP A 180 -21.63 19.02 -2.46
C TRP A 180 -22.50 17.82 -2.10
N ASN A 181 -22.06 16.62 -2.49
CA ASN A 181 -22.76 15.42 -2.11
C ASN A 181 -22.65 15.17 -0.58
N ALA A 182 -23.73 15.42 0.15
CA ALA A 182 -23.78 15.33 1.61
C ALA A 182 -23.32 13.97 2.14
N SER A 183 -23.60 12.86 1.45
CA SER A 183 -23.18 11.53 1.90
C SER A 183 -21.67 11.35 1.85
N ARG A 184 -21.02 11.86 0.79
CA ARG A 184 -19.56 11.83 0.61
C ARG A 184 -18.86 12.76 1.60
N VAL A 185 -19.44 13.93 1.86
CA VAL A 185 -18.94 14.85 2.89
C VAL A 185 -19.04 14.22 4.28
N ALA A 186 -20.14 13.53 4.59
CA ALA A 186 -20.30 12.82 5.86
C ALA A 186 -19.27 11.68 6.01
N ALA A 187 -19.02 10.90 4.94
CA ALA A 187 -17.99 9.86 4.93
C ALA A 187 -16.58 10.46 5.15
N SER A 188 -16.25 11.54 4.46
CA SER A 188 -14.99 12.28 4.62
C SER A 188 -14.78 12.71 6.09
N LYS A 189 -15.81 13.31 6.71
CA LYS A 189 -15.80 13.71 8.13
C LYS A 189 -15.55 12.53 9.07
N ARG A 190 -16.19 11.39 8.83
CA ARG A 190 -15.97 10.17 9.64
C ARG A 190 -14.50 9.75 9.62
N HIS A 191 -13.85 9.81 8.45
CA HIS A 191 -12.44 9.46 8.33
C HIS A 191 -11.52 10.50 9.00
N PHE A 192 -11.78 11.80 8.88
CA PHE A 192 -10.99 12.81 9.60
C PHE A 192 -11.11 12.67 11.12
N ARG A 193 -12.31 12.41 11.64
CA ARG A 193 -12.50 12.12 13.07
C ARG A 193 -11.74 10.87 13.51
N ARG A 194 -11.76 9.81 12.70
CA ARG A 194 -10.97 8.59 12.97
C ARG A 194 -9.48 8.88 12.97
N ALA A 195 -8.98 9.70 12.03
CA ALA A 195 -7.58 10.10 11.99
C ALA A 195 -7.16 10.88 13.26
N ILE A 196 -8.01 11.79 13.77
CA ILE A 196 -7.76 12.52 15.04
C ILE A 196 -7.83 11.58 16.24
N ALA A 197 -8.75 10.63 16.24
CA ALA A 197 -8.86 9.66 17.33
C ALA A 197 -7.61 8.76 17.44
N LEU A 198 -6.97 8.46 16.30
CA LEU A 198 -5.72 7.68 16.24
C LEU A 198 -4.49 8.55 16.53
N ASP A 199 -4.49 9.79 16.04
CA ASP A 199 -3.42 10.76 16.22
C ASP A 199 -4.02 12.14 16.59
N PRO A 200 -4.14 12.44 17.91
CA PRO A 200 -4.68 13.71 18.38
C PRO A 200 -3.84 14.92 17.97
N GLY A 201 -2.57 14.72 17.59
CA GLY A 201 -1.67 15.78 17.11
C GLY A 201 -1.88 16.15 15.63
N ASN A 202 -2.85 15.53 14.95
CA ASN A 202 -3.08 15.73 13.53
C ASN A 202 -3.80 17.06 13.24
N GLU A 203 -3.02 18.14 13.17
CA GLU A 203 -3.46 19.50 12.81
C GLU A 203 -4.15 19.55 11.43
N PHE A 204 -3.75 18.68 10.50
CA PHE A 204 -4.33 18.65 9.16
C PHE A 204 -5.78 18.15 9.22
N ALA A 205 -6.05 17.04 9.91
CA ALA A 205 -7.40 16.51 10.05
C ALA A 205 -8.33 17.49 10.80
N SER A 206 -7.83 18.10 11.87
CA SER A 206 -8.59 19.09 12.65
C SER A 206 -8.88 20.36 11.86
N GLY A 207 -7.89 20.87 11.12
CA GLY A 207 -8.08 22.01 10.21
C GLY A 207 -9.14 21.75 9.13
N TRP A 208 -9.19 20.53 8.58
CA TRP A 208 -10.25 20.16 7.63
C TRP A 208 -11.64 20.09 8.27
N LEU A 209 -11.76 19.63 9.52
CA LEU A 209 -13.05 19.60 10.22
C LEU A 209 -13.55 21.00 10.57
N ASP A 210 -12.66 21.85 11.07
CA ASP A 210 -12.93 23.27 11.33
C ASP A 210 -13.38 23.98 10.05
N TRP A 211 -12.65 23.75 8.95
CA TRP A 211 -12.98 24.34 7.66
C TRP A 211 -14.34 23.89 7.09
N LEU A 212 -14.74 22.65 7.37
CA LEU A 212 -16.06 22.13 7.02
C LEU A 212 -17.18 22.63 7.94
N GLY A 213 -16.87 23.52 8.90
CA GLY A 213 -17.80 24.16 9.83
C GLY A 213 -18.24 23.24 10.97
N TYR A 214 -17.37 22.34 11.44
CA TYR A 214 -17.68 21.42 12.54
C TYR A 214 -16.81 21.68 13.77
N ASP A 215 -17.49 21.96 14.89
CA ASP A 215 -16.86 22.00 16.19
C ASP A 215 -16.33 20.62 16.58
N ILE A 216 -15.04 20.57 16.92
CA ILE A 216 -14.30 19.38 17.39
C ILE A 216 -14.82 18.89 18.76
N ALA A 217 -15.68 19.68 19.42
CA ALA A 217 -16.18 19.45 20.78
C ALA A 217 -16.97 18.14 20.99
N GLU A 218 -17.44 17.48 19.92
CA GLU A 218 -18.16 16.20 20.02
C GLU A 218 -17.26 14.95 19.99
N ILE A 219 -15.93 15.09 19.85
CA ILE A 219 -15.02 13.94 19.92
C ILE A 219 -14.73 13.61 21.39
N HIS A 220 -15.76 13.23 22.13
CA HIS A 220 -15.55 12.48 23.37
C HIS A 220 -15.17 11.05 22.97
N PRO A 221 -14.01 10.52 23.40
CA PRO A 221 -13.76 9.10 23.28
C PRO A 221 -14.84 8.42 24.11
N VAL A 222 -15.71 7.64 23.46
CA VAL A 222 -16.47 6.60 24.15
C VAL A 222 -15.40 5.68 24.71
N ALA A 223 -15.03 5.93 25.98
CA ALA A 223 -14.17 5.07 26.74
C ALA A 223 -14.71 3.66 26.55
N SER A 224 -13.85 2.77 26.06
CA SER A 224 -14.13 1.35 26.01
C SER A 224 -14.69 0.94 27.36
N GLY A 225 -15.96 0.53 27.39
CA GLY A 225 -16.63 0.04 28.58
C GLY A 225 -15.94 -1.23 29.08
N LEU A 226 -14.96 -1.05 29.95
CA LEU A 226 -14.55 -2.03 30.94
C LEU A 226 -15.18 -1.57 32.26
N GLY A 227 -16.17 -2.31 32.76
CA GLY A 227 -16.68 -2.13 34.11
C GLY A 227 -18.19 -2.05 34.22
N ALA A 228 -18.85 -3.21 34.14
CA ALA A 228 -20.03 -3.51 34.93
C ALA A 228 -19.99 -5.02 35.23
N MET A 229 -19.24 -5.37 36.27
CA MET A 229 -19.52 -6.56 37.06
C MET A 229 -20.90 -6.32 37.68
N ASP A 230 -21.87 -7.13 37.30
CA ASP A 230 -23.11 -7.30 38.07
C ASP A 230 -23.09 -8.76 38.51
N ASP A 231 -22.63 -8.93 39.75
CA ASP A 231 -22.74 -10.15 40.54
C ASP A 231 -24.19 -10.23 41.03
N GLU A 232 -24.99 -11.18 40.55
CA GLU A 232 -26.09 -11.72 41.36
C GLU A 232 -26.22 -13.23 41.17
N ASP A 233 -26.34 -13.87 42.33
CA ASP A 233 -26.15 -15.26 42.70
C ASP A 233 -27.19 -16.28 42.19
N GLU A 234 -26.71 -17.53 42.08
CA GLU A 234 -27.30 -18.80 42.51
C GLU A 234 -28.79 -19.13 42.23
N GLU A 235 -29.03 -20.18 41.43
CA GLU A 235 -29.85 -21.31 41.91
C GLU A 235 -29.47 -22.65 41.22
N GLU A 236 -29.16 -23.64 42.05
CA GLU A 236 -28.91 -25.04 41.71
C GLU A 236 -30.17 -25.76 41.21
N GLY A 237 -30.02 -26.76 40.33
CA GLY A 237 -31.16 -27.58 39.89
C GLY A 237 -30.83 -28.74 38.94
N GLU A 238 -30.02 -29.68 39.41
CA GLU A 238 -30.19 -31.14 39.29
C GLU A 238 -30.62 -31.83 37.95
N SER A 239 -29.64 -32.52 37.35
CA SER A 239 -29.70 -33.86 36.70
C SER A 239 -30.63 -34.12 35.48
N LYS A 240 -30.04 -34.63 34.38
CA LYS A 240 -30.16 -36.04 33.93
C LYS A 240 -29.53 -36.33 32.57
N GLU A 241 -28.91 -37.52 32.54
CA GLU A 241 -28.84 -38.47 31.42
C GLU A 241 -27.97 -38.16 30.18
N GLU A 242 -26.74 -38.67 30.27
CA GLU A 242 -26.15 -39.63 29.33
C GLU A 242 -26.86 -39.80 27.96
N HIS A 243 -26.20 -39.36 26.89
CA HIS A 243 -26.21 -40.11 25.62
C HIS A 243 -24.84 -40.04 24.94
N LEU A 244 -24.10 -41.13 25.10
CA LEU A 244 -22.96 -41.52 24.29
C LEU A 244 -23.44 -41.79 22.86
N ILE A 245 -22.96 -41.04 21.88
CA ILE A 245 -22.89 -41.52 20.49
C ILE A 245 -21.46 -41.34 20.00
N ALA A 246 -20.76 -42.47 20.04
CA ALA A 246 -19.47 -42.66 19.39
C ALA A 246 -19.62 -42.48 17.87
N LEU A 247 -18.77 -41.67 17.28
CA LEU A 247 -18.52 -41.69 15.83
C LEU A 247 -17.20 -42.41 15.58
N PRO A 248 -17.22 -43.60 14.97
CA PRO A 248 -16.04 -44.21 14.37
C PRO A 248 -16.14 -44.07 12.85
N ILE A 249 -15.33 -43.20 12.23
CA ILE A 249 -15.02 -43.34 10.81
C ILE A 249 -13.51 -43.18 10.64
N LYS A 250 -12.85 -44.33 10.73
CA LYS A 250 -11.56 -44.56 10.07
C LYS A 250 -11.84 -44.53 8.57
N MET A 251 -11.19 -43.63 7.84
CA MET A 251 -11.01 -43.80 6.40
C MET A 251 -9.63 -44.42 6.20
N ASP A 252 -9.64 -45.72 5.96
CA ASP A 252 -8.54 -46.46 5.39
C ASP A 252 -8.35 -45.94 3.95
N ILE A 253 -7.22 -45.25 3.71
CA ILE A 253 -6.74 -44.98 2.36
C ILE A 253 -5.81 -46.13 2.01
N ASP A 254 -6.33 -47.01 1.18
CA ASP A 254 -5.68 -48.16 0.59
C ASP A 254 -4.61 -47.72 -0.43
N PRO A 255 -3.35 -48.17 -0.31
CA PRO A 255 -2.32 -47.99 -1.31
C PRO A 255 -2.28 -49.23 -2.22
N SER A 256 -2.71 -49.07 -3.47
CA SER A 256 -2.40 -49.98 -4.59
C SER A 256 -2.23 -49.09 -5.82
N ASP A 257 -1.01 -48.97 -6.35
CA ASP A 257 -0.27 -49.92 -7.21
C ASP A 257 -0.61 -49.69 -8.68
N ASP A 258 0.40 -49.97 -9.50
CA ASP A 258 0.52 -49.89 -10.96
C ASP A 258 1.10 -48.56 -11.45
N ASP A 259 2.44 -48.45 -11.49
CA ASP A 259 3.34 -49.00 -12.53
C ASP A 259 2.99 -48.45 -13.92
N ASP A 260 3.89 -47.64 -14.49
CA ASP A 260 4.60 -47.99 -15.72
C ASP A 260 5.29 -46.79 -16.41
N GLU A 261 6.44 -47.11 -16.99
CA GLU A 261 7.11 -46.42 -18.11
C GLU A 261 8.05 -45.23 -17.84
N ASP A 262 9.20 -45.61 -17.27
CA ASP A 262 10.52 -45.49 -17.91
C ASP A 262 10.50 -45.14 -19.43
N MET A 263 10.83 -43.91 -19.83
CA MET A 263 11.44 -43.64 -21.15
C MET A 263 12.24 -42.31 -21.20
N ALA A 264 13.53 -42.48 -21.49
CA ALA A 264 14.36 -41.64 -22.36
C ALA A 264 14.80 -40.23 -21.91
N ARG A 265 16.02 -40.21 -21.34
CA ARG A 265 17.01 -39.14 -21.54
C ARG A 265 17.25 -38.90 -23.05
N PRO A 266 17.61 -37.66 -23.45
CA PRO A 266 18.79 -37.55 -24.32
C PRO A 266 19.77 -36.41 -23.95
N ASN A 267 21.01 -36.86 -23.70
CA ASN A 267 22.31 -36.37 -24.16
C ASN A 267 22.57 -34.87 -24.46
N LYS A 268 23.51 -34.34 -23.65
CA LYS A 268 24.73 -33.61 -24.03
C LYS A 268 24.82 -33.13 -25.49
N ARG A 269 24.79 -31.80 -25.70
CA ARG A 269 25.41 -31.16 -26.86
C ARG A 269 26.77 -30.58 -26.47
N LEU A 270 27.81 -31.18 -27.04
CA LEU A 270 29.17 -30.67 -27.09
C LEU A 270 29.35 -29.83 -28.37
N ARG A 271 29.99 -28.66 -28.20
CA ARG A 271 31.12 -28.14 -28.99
C ARG A 271 30.93 -27.92 -30.50
N GLY A 272 30.95 -26.65 -30.89
CA GLY A 272 31.38 -26.21 -32.21
C GLY A 272 32.19 -24.92 -32.08
N TYR A 273 33.52 -25.02 -32.14
CA TYR A 273 34.40 -23.93 -32.57
C TYR A 273 34.72 -24.22 -34.03
N ALA A 274 34.33 -23.31 -34.92
CA ALA A 274 34.83 -23.26 -36.29
C ALA A 274 35.86 -22.13 -36.39
N LYS A 275 36.87 -22.40 -37.22
CA LYS A 275 38.09 -21.63 -37.47
C LYS A 275 37.83 -20.30 -38.15
#